data_AF-A0A6B1ER62-F1
#
_entry.id   AF-A0A6B1ER62-F1
#
_cell.length_a   1.000
_cell.length_b   1.000
_cell.length_c   1.000
_cell.angle_alpha   90.00
_cell.angle_beta   90.00
_cell.angle_gamma   90.00
#
_symmetry.space_group_name_H-M   'P 1'
#
loop_
_entity.id
_entity.type
_entity.pdbx_description
1 polymer ?
#
loop_
_entity_poly.entity_id
_entity_poly.type
_entity_poly.pdbx_seq_one_letter_code
_entity_poly.pdbx_strand_id
1 'polypeptide(L)'
;MFFRIYCYRRVSVLLTFVFLMVCVPLFSNAQDAEFPAQRLTAIFPKAKKFVQKRTVLTPDQIASIEKDIAGKLRTADLKPIFYIPINEVDKPIGLVLFVGVEGPNGIIDGAVALNMRGKVVKVEVYAHKESEAIASAEFLKQFTGMGIDDAFKVGEDVAAAEAHEDASNAVALIPKKTLVMSYALFLKQKQTPEPEEIPEPNTPEEITEAEEMPEVEDLKALMMLMIDDYFVVVDYFDDKMGKAEAVEAAKRLAKYAKSISSFEPPKNADQTEEYVYLQDKFSDTLLKFADALEKEGISDGTREQWNAIVELINQAHLRFSEEEIDLDTY
;
A
#
# COMPACT_ATOMS: atom_id res chain seq x y z
N MET A 1 66.05 -51.21 -35.99
CA MET A 1 65.79 -51.60 -34.58
C MET A 1 64.49 -50.94 -34.17
N PHE A 2 63.52 -51.70 -33.66
CA PHE A 2 62.18 -51.30 -33.13
C PHE A 2 61.13 -50.82 -34.16
N PHE A 3 60.09 -51.63 -34.45
CA PHE A 3 58.72 -51.64 -33.85
C PHE A 3 57.99 -50.30 -34.09
N ARG A 4 56.73 -50.15 -34.55
CA ARG A 4 55.52 -50.98 -34.56
C ARG A 4 54.41 -50.20 -35.33
N ILE A 5 53.50 -50.95 -35.97
CA ILE A 5 52.03 -50.75 -36.04
C ILE A 5 51.47 -49.43 -36.61
N TYR A 6 50.75 -49.56 -37.74
CA TYR A 6 49.55 -48.76 -38.00
C TYR A 6 48.43 -49.68 -38.52
N CYS A 7 47.69 -50.24 -37.56
CA CYS A 7 46.34 -50.76 -37.75
C CYS A 7 45.51 -50.17 -36.61
N TYR A 8 44.56 -49.27 -36.91
CA TYR A 8 43.17 -49.52 -36.54
C TYR A 8 42.23 -48.55 -37.26
N ARG A 9 41.42 -49.16 -38.12
CA ARG A 9 40.23 -48.65 -38.78
C ARG A 9 39.09 -48.75 -37.75
N ARG A 10 38.15 -47.78 -37.75
CA ARG A 10 36.82 -47.84 -37.11
C ARG A 10 36.72 -47.59 -35.59
N VAL A 11 36.97 -46.37 -35.13
CA VAL A 11 36.28 -45.83 -33.93
C VAL A 11 36.12 -44.31 -34.10
N SER A 12 35.15 -43.84 -34.89
CA SER A 12 34.86 -42.38 -34.94
C SER A 12 33.45 -42.00 -35.40
N VAL A 13 32.48 -42.93 -35.37
CA VAL A 13 31.10 -42.59 -35.79
C VAL A 13 30.06 -42.84 -34.69
N LEU A 14 30.44 -43.43 -33.56
CA LEU A 14 29.49 -43.79 -32.48
C LEU A 14 29.60 -42.93 -31.21
N LEU A 15 30.49 -41.93 -31.18
CA LEU A 15 30.65 -41.03 -30.03
C LEU A 15 30.16 -39.59 -30.28
N THR A 16 29.51 -39.33 -31.42
CA THR A 16 28.97 -38.00 -31.77
C THR A 16 27.44 -37.95 -31.62
N PHE A 17 26.78 -39.08 -31.37
CA PHE A 17 25.31 -39.14 -31.26
C PHE A 17 24.78 -39.19 -29.81
N VAL A 18 25.65 -39.37 -28.80
CA VAL A 18 25.22 -39.38 -27.38
C VAL A 18 25.38 -38.00 -26.71
N PHE A 19 26.12 -37.07 -27.32
CA PHE A 19 26.30 -35.72 -26.78
C PHE A 19 25.26 -34.70 -27.26
N LEU A 20 24.36 -35.09 -28.19
CA LEU A 20 23.34 -34.20 -28.76
C LEU A 20 21.95 -34.35 -28.13
N MET A 21 21.84 -35.00 -26.96
CA MET A 21 20.54 -35.33 -26.35
C MET A 21 20.33 -34.79 -24.92
N VAL A 22 21.21 -33.92 -24.40
CA VAL A 22 21.10 -33.36 -23.02
C VAL A 22 21.09 -31.83 -23.00
N CYS A 23 20.90 -31.17 -24.14
CA CYS A 23 20.67 -29.72 -24.19
C CYS A 23 19.37 -29.42 -24.91
N VAL A 24 18.27 -30.00 -24.41
CA VAL A 24 16.99 -29.31 -24.56
C VAL A 24 17.06 -28.18 -23.55
N PRO A 25 17.17 -26.90 -23.93
CA PRO A 25 16.86 -25.84 -23.00
C PRO A 25 15.45 -26.13 -22.52
N LEU A 26 15.31 -26.45 -21.22
CA LEU A 26 14.08 -26.17 -20.53
C LEU A 26 13.90 -24.67 -20.67
N PHE A 27 13.23 -24.26 -21.76
CA PHE A 27 12.46 -23.04 -21.76
C PHE A 27 11.40 -23.27 -20.70
N SER A 28 11.79 -23.07 -19.44
CA SER A 28 10.86 -22.68 -18.42
C SER A 28 10.07 -21.55 -19.06
N ASN A 29 8.80 -21.82 -19.35
CA ASN A 29 7.81 -20.77 -19.53
C ASN A 29 7.67 -20.06 -18.18
N ALA A 30 8.71 -19.35 -17.76
CA ALA A 30 8.54 -18.16 -16.99
C ALA A 30 7.83 -17.21 -17.96
N GLN A 31 6.50 -17.27 -17.98
CA GLN A 31 5.72 -16.08 -18.26
C GLN A 31 6.03 -15.12 -17.11
N ASP A 32 7.26 -14.59 -17.10
CA ASP A 32 7.58 -13.37 -16.40
C ASP A 32 6.66 -12.35 -17.05
N ALA A 33 5.60 -12.01 -16.33
CA ALA A 33 4.64 -11.01 -16.72
C ALA A 33 5.44 -9.80 -17.21
N GLU A 34 5.42 -9.57 -18.53
CA GLU A 34 6.16 -8.50 -19.16
C GLU A 34 5.86 -7.22 -18.39
N PHE A 35 6.90 -6.62 -17.81
CA PHE A 35 6.74 -5.49 -16.90
C PHE A 35 5.88 -4.42 -17.60
N PRO A 36 4.73 -4.00 -17.03
CA PRO A 36 3.76 -3.18 -17.75
C PRO A 36 4.18 -1.70 -17.83
N ALA A 37 5.47 -1.42 -18.07
CA ALA A 37 6.11 -0.11 -18.06
C ALA A 37 5.33 0.94 -18.86
N GLN A 38 4.91 0.58 -20.08
CA GLN A 38 4.20 1.50 -20.97
C GLN A 38 2.86 1.95 -20.36
N ARG A 39 2.10 1.00 -19.79
CA ARG A 39 0.82 1.28 -19.13
C ARG A 39 1.01 2.10 -17.87
N LEU A 40 1.98 1.73 -17.04
CA LEU A 40 2.33 2.46 -15.82
C LEU A 40 2.70 3.92 -16.09
N THR A 41 3.50 4.16 -17.14
CA THR A 41 3.91 5.52 -17.55
C THR A 41 2.71 6.34 -18.06
N ALA A 42 1.75 5.71 -18.73
CA ALA A 42 0.53 6.37 -19.20
C ALA A 42 -0.44 6.76 -18.05
N ILE A 43 -0.38 6.03 -16.94
CA ILE A 43 -1.19 6.33 -15.75
C ILE A 43 -0.50 7.38 -14.87
N PHE A 44 0.80 7.23 -14.60
CA PHE A 44 1.60 8.16 -13.79
C PHE A 44 2.77 8.75 -14.60
N PRO A 45 2.52 9.73 -15.48
CA PRO A 45 3.56 10.30 -16.34
C PRO A 45 4.62 11.10 -15.57
N LYS A 46 4.37 11.44 -14.30
CA LYS A 46 5.31 12.13 -13.40
C LYS A 46 6.13 11.18 -12.53
N ALA A 47 5.97 9.87 -12.68
CA ALA A 47 6.76 8.90 -11.94
C ALA A 47 8.16 8.77 -12.57
N LYS A 48 9.19 8.87 -11.73
CA LYS A 48 10.60 8.60 -12.07
C LYS A 48 10.86 7.10 -12.17
N LYS A 49 10.28 6.32 -11.26
CA LYS A 49 10.38 4.85 -11.20
C LYS A 49 9.12 4.23 -10.60
N PHE A 50 9.00 2.92 -10.71
CA PHE A 50 7.94 2.13 -10.07
C PHE A 50 8.57 1.04 -9.21
N VAL A 51 8.13 0.93 -7.96
CA VAL A 51 8.50 -0.17 -7.06
C VAL A 51 7.40 -1.23 -7.12
N GLN A 52 7.79 -2.51 -7.20
CA GLN A 52 6.84 -3.62 -7.17
C GLN A 52 6.73 -4.17 -5.76
N LYS A 53 5.53 -4.16 -5.18
CA LYS A 53 5.23 -4.86 -3.92
C LYS A 53 4.40 -6.11 -4.23
N ARG A 54 5.02 -7.27 -4.03
CA ARG A 54 4.38 -8.58 -4.24
C ARG A 54 3.94 -9.12 -2.89
N THR A 55 2.72 -9.61 -2.82
CA THR A 55 2.18 -10.20 -1.59
C THR A 55 1.38 -11.46 -1.91
N VAL A 56 1.17 -12.29 -0.90
CA VAL A 56 0.30 -13.47 -0.96
C VAL A 56 -0.80 -13.24 0.06
N LEU A 57 -2.05 -13.25 -0.40
CA LEU A 57 -3.18 -13.05 0.50
C LEU A 57 -3.32 -14.22 1.47
N THR A 58 -3.51 -13.93 2.76
CA THR A 58 -3.86 -14.94 3.76
C THR A 58 -5.32 -15.40 3.56
N PRO A 59 -5.71 -16.59 4.06
CA PRO A 59 -7.11 -17.04 4.01
C PRO A 59 -8.11 -16.03 4.59
N ASP A 60 -7.75 -15.35 5.67
CA ASP A 60 -8.61 -14.35 6.30
C ASP A 60 -8.77 -13.09 5.44
N GLN A 61 -7.67 -12.63 4.81
CA GLN A 61 -7.72 -11.54 3.85
C GLN A 61 -8.58 -11.90 2.65
N ILE A 62 -8.43 -13.11 2.10
CA ILE A 62 -9.26 -13.61 1.00
C ILE A 62 -10.72 -13.57 1.41
N ALA A 63 -11.07 -14.13 2.58
CA ALA A 63 -12.45 -14.16 3.06
C ALA A 63 -13.04 -12.75 3.25
N SER A 64 -12.27 -11.81 3.81
CA SER A 64 -12.70 -10.42 3.97
C SER A 64 -12.91 -9.73 2.62
N ILE A 65 -11.96 -9.86 1.70
CA ILE A 65 -12.05 -9.24 0.37
C ILE A 65 -13.25 -9.79 -0.40
N GLU A 66 -13.43 -11.11 -0.41
CA GLU A 66 -14.55 -11.78 -1.09
C GLU A 66 -15.91 -11.36 -0.55
N LYS A 67 -15.99 -11.15 0.77
CA LYS A 67 -17.20 -10.61 1.42
C LYS A 67 -17.51 -9.19 0.93
N ASP A 68 -16.52 -8.31 0.90
CA ASP A 68 -16.71 -6.89 0.57
C ASP A 68 -17.01 -6.65 -0.92
N ILE A 69 -16.45 -7.47 -1.80
CA ILE A 69 -16.77 -7.44 -3.24
C ILE A 69 -18.00 -8.28 -3.60
N ALA A 70 -18.61 -9.00 -2.64
CA ALA A 70 -19.71 -9.93 -2.84
C ALA A 70 -19.44 -10.95 -3.97
N GLY A 71 -18.21 -11.47 -4.02
CA GLY A 71 -17.73 -12.31 -5.12
C GLY A 71 -16.47 -13.08 -4.77
N LYS A 72 -16.02 -13.95 -5.68
CA LYS A 72 -14.80 -14.76 -5.49
C LYS A 72 -13.59 -14.13 -6.16
N LEU A 73 -12.44 -14.22 -5.49
CA LEU A 73 -11.17 -13.84 -6.10
C LEU A 73 -10.75 -14.90 -7.11
N ARG A 74 -10.17 -14.46 -8.24
CA ARG A 74 -9.54 -15.36 -9.20
C ARG A 74 -8.22 -15.84 -8.62
N THR A 75 -7.72 -16.98 -9.10
CA THR A 75 -6.40 -17.50 -8.71
C THR A 75 -5.28 -16.48 -8.94
N ALA A 76 -5.39 -15.65 -9.98
CA ALA A 76 -4.43 -14.59 -10.28
C ALA A 76 -4.43 -13.46 -9.22
N ASP A 77 -5.56 -13.21 -8.56
CA ASP A 77 -5.68 -12.15 -7.55
C ASP A 77 -5.12 -12.55 -6.18
N LEU A 78 -4.84 -13.83 -5.96
CA LEU A 78 -4.31 -14.33 -4.69
C LEU A 78 -2.85 -13.92 -4.44
N LYS A 79 -2.15 -13.50 -5.50
CA LYS A 79 -0.76 -13.04 -5.47
C LYS A 79 -0.63 -11.68 -6.15
N PRO A 80 -1.27 -10.62 -5.63
CA PRO A 80 -1.31 -9.34 -6.30
C PRO A 80 0.09 -8.71 -6.34
N ILE A 81 0.35 -7.98 -7.44
CA ILE A 81 1.54 -7.17 -7.64
C ILE A 81 1.10 -5.71 -7.69
N PHE A 82 1.45 -4.96 -6.65
CA PHE A 82 1.23 -3.53 -6.59
C PHE A 82 2.40 -2.80 -7.21
N TYR A 83 2.12 -1.76 -7.98
CA TYR A 83 3.14 -0.89 -8.55
C TYR A 83 3.02 0.48 -7.91
N ILE A 84 4.04 0.87 -7.15
CA ILE A 84 4.08 2.13 -6.41
C ILE A 84 4.89 3.13 -7.25
N PRO A 85 4.26 4.11 -7.91
CA PRO A 85 4.96 5.20 -8.58
C PRO A 85 5.73 6.05 -7.57
N ILE A 86 7.01 6.29 -7.85
CA ILE A 86 7.89 7.17 -7.09
C ILE A 86 8.22 8.40 -7.93
N ASN A 87 8.09 9.59 -7.36
CA ASN A 87 8.36 10.86 -8.05
C ASN A 87 9.86 11.23 -8.06
N GLU A 88 10.19 12.42 -8.57
CA GLU A 88 11.57 12.92 -8.66
C GLU A 88 12.26 13.12 -7.31
N VAL A 89 11.49 13.37 -6.24
CA VAL A 89 12.00 13.54 -4.87
C VAL A 89 11.95 12.25 -4.05
N ASP A 90 11.90 11.10 -4.74
CA ASP A 90 11.86 9.75 -4.16
C ASP A 90 10.69 9.51 -3.18
N LYS A 91 9.55 10.20 -3.36
CA LYS A 91 8.31 9.96 -2.60
C LYS A 91 7.28 9.14 -3.40
N PRO A 92 6.52 8.23 -2.74
CA PRO A 92 5.38 7.56 -3.36
C PRO A 92 4.28 8.57 -3.67
N ILE A 93 3.64 8.43 -4.84
CA ILE A 93 2.57 9.33 -5.31
C ILE A 93 1.26 8.61 -5.63
N GLY A 94 1.18 7.32 -5.30
CA GLY A 94 0.00 6.51 -5.51
C GLY A 94 0.31 5.02 -5.53
N LEU A 95 -0.64 4.26 -6.07
CA LEU A 95 -0.57 2.81 -6.19
C LEU A 95 -1.34 2.37 -7.43
N VAL A 96 -0.79 1.43 -8.19
CA VAL A 96 -1.47 0.79 -9.33
C VAL A 96 -1.61 -0.69 -9.06
N LEU A 97 -2.81 -1.23 -9.32
CA LEU A 97 -3.05 -2.66 -9.37
C LEU A 97 -3.67 -3.02 -10.71
N PHE A 98 -3.17 -4.10 -11.32
CA PHE A 98 -3.80 -4.74 -12.47
C PHE A 98 -4.70 -5.85 -11.96
N VAL A 99 -5.98 -5.78 -12.29
CA VAL A 99 -6.98 -6.77 -11.87
C VAL A 99 -7.84 -7.15 -13.08
N GLY A 100 -8.43 -8.33 -13.02
CA GLY A 100 -9.49 -8.68 -13.95
C GLY A 100 -10.73 -9.21 -13.25
N VAL A 101 -11.84 -9.07 -13.93
CA VAL A 101 -13.20 -9.40 -13.48
C VAL A 101 -13.92 -10.22 -14.54
N GLU A 102 -14.90 -11.02 -14.13
CA GLU A 102 -15.74 -11.78 -15.07
C GLU A 102 -16.82 -10.85 -15.64
N GLY A 103 -16.84 -10.67 -16.96
CA GLY A 103 -17.90 -10.01 -17.70
C GLY A 103 -18.77 -11.01 -18.48
N PRO A 104 -19.85 -10.55 -19.12
CA PRO A 104 -20.77 -11.40 -19.89
C PRO A 104 -20.10 -12.28 -20.96
N ASN A 105 -19.05 -11.78 -21.62
CA ASN A 105 -18.33 -12.41 -22.71
C ASN A 105 -16.92 -12.90 -22.29
N GLY A 106 -16.65 -12.92 -20.99
CA GLY A 106 -15.43 -13.43 -20.37
C GLY A 106 -14.66 -12.37 -19.58
N ILE A 107 -13.37 -12.63 -19.37
CA ILE A 107 -12.53 -11.77 -18.53
C ILE A 107 -12.36 -10.37 -19.13
N ILE A 108 -12.55 -9.36 -18.28
CA ILE A 108 -12.21 -7.96 -18.51
C ILE A 108 -11.01 -7.65 -17.63
N ASP A 109 -9.84 -7.44 -18.24
CA ASP A 109 -8.62 -7.05 -17.53
C ASP A 109 -8.40 -5.54 -17.63
N GLY A 110 -8.05 -4.93 -16.50
CA GLY A 110 -7.81 -3.50 -16.39
C GLY A 110 -6.73 -3.15 -15.36
N ALA A 111 -6.49 -1.85 -15.20
CA ALA A 111 -5.72 -1.30 -14.11
C ALA A 111 -6.47 -0.17 -13.44
N VAL A 112 -6.20 -0.02 -12.15
CA VAL A 112 -6.73 1.07 -11.33
C VAL A 112 -5.55 1.72 -10.64
N ALA A 113 -5.46 3.03 -10.78
CA ALA A 113 -4.56 3.87 -10.01
C ALA A 113 -5.31 4.52 -8.85
N LEU A 114 -4.71 4.46 -7.67
CA LEU A 114 -5.12 5.18 -6.48
C LEU A 114 -4.08 6.27 -6.17
N ASN A 115 -4.53 7.38 -5.58
CA ASN A 115 -3.62 8.33 -4.94
C ASN A 115 -3.27 7.84 -3.52
N MET A 116 -2.40 8.58 -2.83
CA MET A 116 -1.99 8.27 -1.45
C MET A 116 -3.14 8.29 -0.43
N ARG A 117 -4.30 8.86 -0.79
CA ARG A 117 -5.50 8.93 0.05
C ARG A 117 -6.51 7.80 -0.24
N GLY A 118 -6.11 6.79 -1.02
CA GLY A 118 -7.01 5.70 -1.39
C GLY A 118 -8.17 6.13 -2.29
N LYS A 119 -8.03 7.22 -3.05
CA LYS A 119 -9.02 7.65 -4.05
C LYS A 119 -8.57 7.27 -5.46
N VAL A 120 -9.52 6.83 -6.28
CA VAL A 120 -9.29 6.45 -7.68
C VAL A 120 -8.83 7.66 -8.49
N VAL A 121 -7.64 7.56 -9.08
CA VAL A 121 -7.08 8.57 -10.00
C VAL A 121 -7.43 8.23 -11.44
N LYS A 122 -7.40 6.94 -11.79
CA LYS A 122 -7.63 6.48 -13.15
C LYS A 122 -8.07 5.02 -13.15
N VAL A 123 -8.97 4.68 -14.05
CA VAL A 123 -9.32 3.30 -14.41
C VAL A 123 -9.02 3.14 -15.90
N GLU A 124 -8.39 2.04 -16.27
CA GLU A 124 -8.16 1.64 -17.65
C GLU A 124 -8.58 0.18 -17.86
N VAL A 125 -9.16 -0.11 -19.01
CA VAL A 125 -9.52 -1.46 -19.46
C VAL A 125 -8.65 -1.78 -20.67
N TYR A 126 -7.97 -2.94 -20.67
CA TYR A 126 -6.95 -3.27 -21.67
C TYR A 126 -7.27 -4.50 -22.52
N ALA A 127 -7.96 -5.48 -21.96
CA ALA A 127 -8.29 -6.70 -22.66
C ALA A 127 -9.69 -7.15 -22.24
N HIS A 128 -10.58 -7.28 -23.21
CA HIS A 128 -11.94 -7.78 -23.02
C HIS A 128 -12.49 -8.34 -24.33
N LYS A 129 -13.64 -9.00 -24.22
CA LYS A 129 -14.47 -9.41 -25.37
C LYS A 129 -15.81 -8.69 -25.41
N GLU A 130 -15.97 -7.68 -24.55
CA GLU A 130 -17.14 -6.79 -24.50
C GLU A 130 -17.09 -5.70 -25.56
N SER A 131 -18.14 -4.88 -25.61
CA SER A 131 -18.17 -3.64 -26.40
C SER A 131 -17.11 -2.63 -25.95
N GLU A 132 -16.50 -1.92 -26.89
CA GLU A 132 -15.54 -0.82 -26.63
C GLU A 132 -16.13 0.31 -25.77
N ALA A 133 -17.46 0.42 -25.70
CA ALA A 133 -18.13 1.43 -24.88
C ALA A 133 -17.75 1.33 -23.39
N ILE A 134 -17.48 0.12 -22.88
CA ILE A 134 -17.06 -0.12 -21.49
C ILE A 134 -15.60 0.26 -21.22
N ALA A 135 -14.80 0.48 -22.27
CA ALA A 135 -13.43 0.98 -22.20
C ALA A 135 -13.34 2.46 -22.58
N SER A 136 -14.47 3.12 -22.86
CA SER A 136 -14.50 4.52 -23.27
C SER A 136 -14.05 5.44 -22.13
N ALA A 137 -13.32 6.50 -22.49
CA ALA A 137 -12.85 7.49 -21.51
C ALA A 137 -14.00 8.17 -20.76
N GLU A 138 -15.14 8.38 -21.43
CA GLU A 138 -16.35 8.97 -20.82
C GLU A 138 -16.90 8.06 -19.72
N PHE A 139 -17.05 6.77 -19.99
CA PHE A 139 -17.54 5.82 -19.00
C PHE A 139 -16.54 5.66 -17.84
N LEU A 140 -15.26 5.42 -18.13
CA LEU A 140 -14.24 5.13 -17.10
C LEU A 140 -13.90 6.33 -16.22
N LYS A 141 -14.05 7.57 -16.72
CA LYS A 141 -13.77 8.78 -15.94
C LYS A 141 -14.72 8.94 -14.74
N GLN A 142 -15.91 8.36 -14.80
CA GLN A 142 -16.91 8.42 -13.71
C GLN A 142 -16.38 7.86 -12.39
N PHE A 143 -15.43 6.92 -12.43
CA PHE A 143 -14.82 6.34 -11.22
C PHE A 143 -13.78 7.25 -10.55
N THR A 144 -13.36 8.34 -11.20
CA THR A 144 -12.32 9.23 -10.67
C THR A 144 -12.80 9.93 -9.40
N GLY A 145 -12.00 9.85 -8.34
CA GLY A 145 -12.29 10.44 -7.03
C GLY A 145 -13.06 9.53 -6.08
N MET A 146 -13.59 8.40 -6.56
CA MET A 146 -14.25 7.40 -5.70
C MET A 146 -13.24 6.75 -4.75
N GLY A 147 -13.68 6.36 -3.56
CA GLY A 147 -12.93 5.64 -2.53
C GLY A 147 -13.69 4.45 -1.98
N ILE A 148 -13.21 3.89 -0.87
CA ILE A 148 -13.68 2.60 -0.33
C ILE A 148 -15.16 2.59 0.10
N ASP A 149 -15.70 3.75 0.47
CA ASP A 149 -17.09 3.87 0.95
C ASP A 149 -18.11 4.13 -0.15
N ASP A 150 -17.67 4.37 -1.38
CA ASP A 150 -18.56 4.52 -2.52
C ASP A 150 -19.12 3.14 -2.92
N ALA A 151 -20.39 3.09 -3.36
CA ALA A 151 -21.07 1.82 -3.61
C ALA A 151 -20.77 1.22 -4.99
N PHE A 152 -20.30 2.03 -5.95
CA PHE A 152 -19.98 1.65 -7.34
C PHE A 152 -21.16 1.02 -8.10
N LYS A 153 -22.39 1.41 -7.78
CA LYS A 153 -23.57 0.84 -8.43
C LYS A 153 -23.82 1.51 -9.78
N VAL A 154 -23.87 0.70 -10.82
CA VAL A 154 -24.24 1.18 -12.16
C VAL A 154 -25.74 1.49 -12.21
N GLY A 155 -26.08 2.64 -12.78
CA GLY A 155 -27.45 3.19 -12.82
C GLY A 155 -27.81 4.07 -11.62
N GLU A 156 -27.03 4.04 -10.54
CA GLU A 156 -27.19 4.92 -9.36
C GLU A 156 -25.99 5.88 -9.24
N ASP A 157 -24.79 5.32 -9.01
CA ASP A 157 -23.56 6.11 -8.77
C ASP A 157 -22.78 6.37 -10.07
N VAL A 158 -22.91 5.47 -11.05
CA VAL A 158 -22.20 5.51 -12.33
C VAL A 158 -23.17 5.20 -13.44
N ALA A 159 -23.25 6.03 -14.48
CA ALA A 159 -24.05 5.74 -15.66
C ALA A 159 -23.47 4.53 -16.42
N ALA A 160 -24.34 3.62 -16.84
CA ALA A 160 -23.94 2.50 -17.69
C ALA A 160 -23.42 2.98 -19.04
N ALA A 161 -22.53 2.20 -19.65
CA ALA A 161 -22.30 2.28 -21.08
C ALA A 161 -23.60 1.87 -21.80
N GLU A 162 -24.01 2.65 -22.79
CA GLU A 162 -25.30 2.49 -23.48
C GLU A 162 -25.52 1.04 -23.95
N ALA A 163 -26.63 0.41 -23.53
CA ALA A 163 -27.00 -0.98 -23.85
C ALA A 163 -26.01 -2.06 -23.38
N HIS A 164 -25.14 -1.75 -22.41
CA HIS A 164 -24.09 -2.63 -21.91
C HIS A 164 -24.06 -2.69 -20.37
N GLU A 165 -25.22 -2.68 -19.72
CA GLU A 165 -25.37 -2.60 -18.26
C GLU A 165 -24.61 -3.71 -17.51
N ASP A 166 -24.71 -4.97 -17.96
CA ASP A 166 -24.04 -6.11 -17.29
C ASP A 166 -22.51 -6.00 -17.38
N ALA A 167 -21.99 -5.60 -18.54
CA ALA A 167 -20.55 -5.38 -18.72
C ALA A 167 -20.07 -4.14 -17.93
N SER A 168 -20.89 -3.09 -17.84
CA SER A 168 -20.62 -1.94 -16.98
C SER A 168 -20.58 -2.33 -15.50
N ASN A 169 -21.50 -3.18 -15.04
CA ASN A 169 -21.50 -3.71 -13.67
C ASN A 169 -20.21 -4.48 -13.37
N ALA A 170 -19.76 -5.31 -14.32
CA ALA A 170 -18.47 -6.00 -14.19
C ALA A 170 -17.30 -5.00 -14.10
N VAL A 171 -17.24 -3.98 -14.98
CA VAL A 171 -16.18 -2.96 -14.92
C VAL A 171 -16.20 -2.18 -13.61
N ALA A 172 -17.36 -1.86 -13.04
CA ALA A 172 -17.46 -1.18 -11.76
C ALA A 172 -16.84 -1.97 -10.60
N LEU A 173 -16.74 -3.30 -10.71
CA LEU A 173 -16.02 -4.14 -9.74
C LEU A 173 -14.50 -3.98 -9.81
N ILE A 174 -13.92 -3.53 -10.93
CA ILE A 174 -12.45 -3.35 -11.07
C ILE A 174 -11.91 -2.34 -10.03
N PRO A 175 -12.40 -1.08 -9.95
CA PRO A 175 -11.96 -0.13 -8.93
C PRO A 175 -12.37 -0.56 -7.52
N LYS A 176 -13.58 -1.08 -7.31
CA LYS A 176 -14.02 -1.56 -6.00
C LYS A 176 -13.10 -2.65 -5.44
N LYS A 177 -12.80 -3.67 -6.26
CA LYS A 177 -11.90 -4.76 -5.90
C LYS A 177 -10.49 -4.25 -5.61
N THR A 178 -9.98 -3.31 -6.42
CA THR A 178 -8.66 -2.71 -6.18
C THR A 178 -8.60 -1.99 -4.84
N LEU A 179 -9.63 -1.20 -4.51
CA LEU A 179 -9.73 -0.51 -3.22
C LEU A 179 -9.77 -1.51 -2.06
N VAL A 180 -10.69 -2.47 -2.09
CA VAL A 180 -10.82 -3.49 -1.03
C VAL A 180 -9.51 -4.26 -0.83
N MET A 181 -8.86 -4.69 -1.92
CA MET A 181 -7.56 -5.38 -1.84
C MET A 181 -6.46 -4.48 -1.27
N SER A 182 -6.42 -3.21 -1.67
CA SER A 182 -5.42 -2.25 -1.17
C SER A 182 -5.64 -1.96 0.32
N TYR A 183 -6.88 -1.82 0.77
CA TYR A 183 -7.20 -1.60 2.18
C TYR A 183 -6.89 -2.81 3.07
N ALA A 184 -7.21 -4.02 2.59
CA ALA A 184 -6.91 -5.25 3.32
C ALA A 184 -5.40 -5.49 3.52
N LEU A 185 -4.55 -4.86 2.70
CA LEU A 185 -3.11 -5.07 2.69
C LEU A 185 -2.27 -3.91 3.20
N PHE A 186 -2.73 -2.66 3.02
CA PHE A 186 -1.93 -1.47 3.32
C PHE A 186 -2.66 -0.45 4.21
N LEU A 187 -3.98 -0.52 4.36
CA LEU A 187 -4.77 0.53 5.03
C LEU A 187 -5.78 -0.08 6.02
N LYS A 188 -5.30 -0.88 6.99
CA LYS A 188 -6.14 -1.83 7.74
C LYS A 188 -7.45 -1.24 8.30
N GLN A 189 -8.53 -1.99 8.02
CA GLN A 189 -9.88 -2.07 8.62
C GLN A 189 -10.62 -0.79 9.07
N LYS A 190 -11.78 -0.57 8.44
CA LYS A 190 -12.92 0.21 8.97
C LYS A 190 -12.98 0.11 10.50
N GLN A 191 -12.97 1.25 11.17
CA GLN A 191 -13.49 1.38 12.53
C GLN A 191 -14.83 0.63 12.55
N THR A 192 -14.90 -0.44 13.34
CA THR A 192 -16.19 -1.05 13.64
C THR A 192 -16.97 0.03 14.37
N PRO A 193 -18.17 0.43 13.91
CA PRO A 193 -18.98 1.36 14.67
C PRO A 193 -19.20 0.73 16.05
N GLU A 194 -18.66 1.39 17.06
CA GLU A 194 -18.94 1.08 18.45
C GLU A 194 -20.47 1.05 18.62
N PRO A 195 -21.03 0.06 19.34
CA PRO A 195 -22.46 0.03 19.56
C PRO A 195 -22.90 1.35 20.20
N GLU A 196 -23.76 2.11 19.52
CA GLU A 196 -24.38 3.31 20.07
C GLU A 196 -25.06 2.94 21.41
N GLU A 197 -24.42 3.31 22.52
CA GLU A 197 -25.11 3.37 23.79
C GLU A 197 -26.09 4.55 23.76
N ILE A 198 -27.34 4.23 24.04
CA ILE A 198 -28.48 5.15 24.06
C ILE A 198 -28.21 6.25 25.11
N PRO A 199 -28.25 7.55 24.77
CA PRO A 199 -27.97 8.61 25.74
C PRO A 199 -29.17 8.81 26.67
N GLU A 200 -28.97 8.64 27.98
CA GLU A 200 -29.83 9.21 29.01
C GLU A 200 -29.30 10.60 29.47
N PRO A 201 -30.19 11.51 29.93
CA PRO A 201 -29.99 12.94 29.75
C PRO A 201 -29.35 13.66 30.95
N ASN A 202 -28.48 14.61 30.60
CA ASN A 202 -28.18 15.89 31.27
C ASN A 202 -27.75 15.86 32.75
N THR A 203 -26.44 15.84 32.96
CA THR A 203 -25.78 16.60 34.04
C THR A 203 -24.67 17.45 33.39
N PRO A 204 -24.52 18.75 33.70
CA PRO A 204 -23.40 19.54 33.18
C PRO A 204 -22.14 19.15 33.95
N GLU A 205 -21.47 18.11 33.46
CA GLU A 205 -20.14 17.73 33.93
C GLU A 205 -19.08 18.37 33.03
N GLU A 206 -18.11 18.93 33.74
CA GLU A 206 -16.92 19.60 33.30
C GLU A 206 -16.09 18.62 32.44
N ILE A 207 -15.95 18.92 31.14
CA ILE A 207 -15.18 18.10 30.21
C ILE A 207 -13.70 18.22 30.57
N THR A 208 -13.22 17.29 31.38
CA THR A 208 -11.83 16.86 31.45
C THR A 208 -11.78 15.35 31.30
N GLU A 209 -12.31 14.83 30.19
CA GLU A 209 -11.97 13.48 29.77
C GLU A 209 -10.58 13.54 29.16
N ALA A 210 -9.59 13.19 29.98
CA ALA A 210 -8.32 12.72 29.46
C ALA A 210 -8.63 11.47 28.66
N GLU A 211 -8.71 11.57 27.33
CA GLU A 211 -8.85 10.41 26.44
C GLU A 211 -7.92 9.30 26.95
N GLU A 212 -8.46 8.19 27.45
CA GLU A 212 -7.61 7.08 27.90
C GLU A 212 -6.90 6.53 26.66
N MET A 213 -5.57 6.33 26.74
CA MET A 213 -4.87 5.74 25.60
C MET A 213 -5.39 4.32 25.39
N PRO A 214 -5.62 3.91 24.13
CA PRO A 214 -5.94 2.52 23.85
C PRO A 214 -4.83 1.62 24.42
N GLU A 215 -5.22 0.60 25.19
CA GLU A 215 -4.28 -0.41 25.66
C GLU A 215 -3.70 -1.14 24.45
N VAL A 216 -2.38 -1.05 24.27
CA VAL A 216 -1.64 -1.66 23.17
C VAL A 216 -0.76 -2.79 23.70
N GLU A 217 -0.91 -3.98 23.13
CA GLU A 217 -0.23 -5.19 23.61
C GLU A 217 1.29 -5.19 23.35
N ASP A 218 1.72 -4.55 22.26
CA ASP A 218 3.13 -4.49 21.87
C ASP A 218 3.48 -3.17 21.13
N LEU A 219 4.79 -2.93 20.95
CA LEU A 219 5.31 -1.76 20.27
C LEU A 219 4.81 -1.66 18.82
N LYS A 220 4.58 -2.79 18.15
CA LYS A 220 4.11 -2.82 16.77
C LYS A 220 2.68 -2.28 16.68
N ALA A 221 1.80 -2.66 17.60
CA ALA A 221 0.45 -2.12 17.70
C ALA A 221 0.47 -0.61 17.98
N LEU A 222 1.35 -0.14 18.87
CA LEU A 222 1.52 1.30 19.12
C LEU A 222 1.98 2.06 17.86
N MET A 223 2.97 1.53 17.13
CA MET A 223 3.44 2.14 15.89
C MET A 223 2.34 2.24 14.84
N MET A 224 1.43 1.25 14.74
CA MET A 224 0.29 1.32 13.82
C MET A 224 -0.64 2.49 14.16
N LEU A 225 -0.92 2.75 15.44
CA LEU A 225 -1.74 3.90 15.85
C LEU A 225 -1.06 5.24 15.49
N MET A 226 0.26 5.29 15.58
CA MET A 226 1.02 6.50 15.22
C MET A 226 1.00 6.78 13.71
N ILE A 227 0.84 5.76 12.86
CA ILE A 227 0.88 5.94 11.39
C ILE A 227 -0.28 6.80 10.90
N ASP A 228 -1.49 6.58 11.41
CA ASP A 228 -2.67 7.34 10.98
C ASP A 228 -2.52 8.83 11.34
N ASP A 229 -2.11 9.13 12.57
CA ASP A 229 -1.88 10.50 13.01
C ASP A 229 -0.70 11.15 12.27
N TYR A 230 0.34 10.39 11.95
CA TYR A 230 1.44 10.86 11.12
C TYR A 230 0.94 11.34 9.75
N PHE A 231 0.09 10.55 9.08
CA PHE A 231 -0.45 10.93 7.77
C PHE A 231 -1.38 12.14 7.84
N VAL A 232 -2.15 12.31 8.91
CA VAL A 232 -2.95 13.54 9.13
C VAL A 232 -2.05 14.78 9.18
N VAL A 233 -0.91 14.69 9.89
CA VAL A 233 0.06 15.80 9.94
C VAL A 233 0.69 16.04 8.57
N VAL A 234 1.11 15.00 7.85
CA VAL A 234 1.69 15.13 6.51
C VAL A 234 0.71 15.78 5.53
N ASP A 235 -0.56 15.33 5.53
CA ASP A 235 -1.62 15.88 4.69
C ASP A 235 -1.84 17.37 4.96
N TYR A 236 -1.70 17.83 6.20
CA TYR A 236 -1.76 19.25 6.50
C TYR A 236 -0.58 20.02 5.88
N PHE A 237 0.64 19.48 5.92
CA PHE A 237 1.80 20.12 5.29
C PHE A 237 1.73 20.18 3.76
N ASP A 238 1.17 19.15 3.14
CA ASP A 238 1.10 18.99 1.69
C ASP A 238 -0.14 19.69 1.10
N ASP A 239 -1.31 19.51 1.70
CA ASP A 239 -2.60 19.96 1.15
C ASP A 239 -3.27 21.09 1.94
N LYS A 240 -2.66 21.54 3.06
CA LYS A 240 -3.15 22.64 3.92
C LYS A 240 -4.57 22.43 4.45
N MET A 241 -5.04 21.19 4.54
CA MET A 241 -6.37 20.86 5.04
C MET A 241 -6.30 20.48 6.52
N GLY A 242 -7.22 21.02 7.33
CA GLY A 242 -7.45 20.58 8.69
C GLY A 242 -6.35 20.91 9.71
N LYS A 243 -6.10 22.21 9.98
CA LYS A 243 -5.11 22.62 11.00
C LYS A 243 -5.45 22.04 12.38
N ALA A 244 -6.72 22.05 12.78
CA ALA A 244 -7.13 21.58 14.08
C ALA A 244 -6.89 20.07 14.22
N GLU A 245 -7.25 19.32 13.19
CA GLU A 245 -7.05 17.87 13.09
C GLU A 245 -5.56 17.52 13.14
N ALA A 246 -4.71 18.27 12.42
CA ALA A 246 -3.26 18.08 12.44
C ALA A 246 -2.63 18.41 13.80
N VAL A 247 -3.13 19.43 14.50
CA VAL A 247 -2.68 19.75 15.86
C VAL A 247 -3.04 18.63 16.83
N GLU A 248 -4.27 18.13 16.79
CA GLU A 248 -4.69 17.04 17.65
C GLU A 248 -3.95 15.74 17.33
N ALA A 249 -3.72 15.44 16.05
CA ALA A 249 -2.87 14.32 15.63
C ALA A 249 -1.42 14.46 16.15
N ALA A 250 -0.83 15.66 16.07
CA ALA A 250 0.50 15.91 16.62
C ALA A 250 0.56 15.73 18.14
N LYS A 251 -0.49 16.13 18.87
CA LYS A 251 -0.62 15.90 20.32
C LYS A 251 -0.73 14.42 20.65
N ARG A 252 -1.53 13.65 19.90
CA ARG A 252 -1.64 12.19 20.06
C ARG A 252 -0.32 11.48 19.76
N LEU A 253 0.38 11.86 18.69
CA LEU A 253 1.73 11.35 18.40
C LEU A 253 2.70 11.58 19.56
N ALA A 254 2.69 12.78 20.14
CA ALA A 254 3.52 13.10 21.30
C ALA A 254 3.16 12.23 22.53
N LYS A 255 1.87 11.92 22.71
CA LYS A 255 1.38 11.03 23.76
C LYS A 255 1.82 9.58 23.53
N TYR A 256 1.67 9.08 22.31
CA TYR A 256 2.14 7.74 21.92
C TYR A 256 3.66 7.61 22.06
N ALA A 257 4.42 8.64 21.69
CA ALA A 257 5.87 8.68 21.83
C ALA A 257 6.32 8.46 23.28
N LYS A 258 5.59 8.98 24.27
CA LYS A 258 5.86 8.73 25.69
C LYS A 258 5.60 7.28 26.09
N SER A 259 4.61 6.62 25.50
CA SER A 259 4.32 5.21 25.78
C SER A 259 5.39 4.26 25.27
N ILE A 260 6.22 4.68 24.30
CA ILE A 260 7.31 3.84 23.77
C ILE A 260 8.29 3.41 24.88
N SER A 261 8.50 4.24 25.92
CA SER A 261 9.38 3.90 27.05
C SER A 261 8.84 2.77 27.93
N SER A 262 7.55 2.44 27.82
CA SER A 262 6.92 1.36 28.58
C SER A 262 7.18 -0.03 27.97
N PHE A 263 7.72 -0.09 26.76
CA PHE A 263 8.06 -1.35 26.09
C PHE A 263 9.53 -1.69 26.32
N GLU A 264 9.83 -2.99 26.45
CA GLU A 264 11.22 -3.45 26.55
C GLU A 264 12.02 -3.00 25.31
N PRO A 265 13.21 -2.41 25.49
CA PRO A 265 14.05 -2.04 24.36
C PRO A 265 14.39 -3.28 23.52
N PRO A 266 14.54 -3.14 22.19
CA PRO A 266 15.06 -4.23 21.36
C PRO A 266 16.46 -4.66 21.86
N LYS A 267 16.84 -5.92 21.58
CA LYS A 267 17.93 -6.76 22.15
C LYS A 267 19.27 -6.12 22.60
N ASN A 268 19.59 -4.87 22.28
CA ASN A 268 20.79 -4.14 22.74
C ASN A 268 20.55 -3.44 24.10
N ALA A 269 20.22 -4.23 25.13
CA ALA A 269 19.88 -3.77 26.48
C ALA A 269 21.04 -3.06 27.22
N ASP A 270 22.24 -3.05 26.65
CA ASP A 270 23.45 -2.36 27.12
C ASP A 270 23.57 -0.90 26.62
N GLN A 271 22.65 -0.44 25.75
CA GLN A 271 22.57 0.96 25.28
C GLN A 271 21.32 1.70 25.81
N THR A 272 20.79 1.30 26.96
CA THR A 272 19.56 1.86 27.55
C THR A 272 19.62 3.37 27.75
N GLU A 273 20.77 3.94 28.11
CA GLU A 273 20.90 5.40 28.29
C GLU A 273 20.77 6.19 26.97
N GLU A 274 21.37 5.70 25.88
CA GLU A 274 21.28 6.34 24.55
C GLU A 274 19.87 6.18 23.96
N TYR A 275 19.25 5.02 24.16
CA TYR A 275 17.88 4.75 23.74
C TYR A 275 16.87 5.64 24.48
N VAL A 276 16.95 5.70 25.80
CA VAL A 276 16.10 6.57 26.64
C VAL A 276 16.29 8.04 26.24
N TYR A 277 17.53 8.49 26.02
CA TYR A 277 17.80 9.84 25.54
C TYR A 277 17.10 10.14 24.20
N LEU A 278 17.16 9.22 23.25
CA LEU A 278 16.52 9.40 21.94
C LEU A 278 14.99 9.37 22.04
N GLN A 279 14.41 8.51 22.89
CA GLN A 279 12.97 8.48 23.16
C GLN A 279 12.48 9.79 23.80
N ASP A 280 13.16 10.25 24.85
CA ASP A 280 12.83 11.51 25.54
C ASP A 280 12.92 12.68 24.57
N LYS A 281 14.01 12.75 23.80
CA LYS A 281 14.21 13.80 22.79
C LYS A 281 13.14 13.75 21.69
N PHE A 282 12.74 12.57 21.25
CA PHE A 282 11.69 12.38 20.25
C PHE A 282 10.33 12.86 20.77
N SER A 283 9.92 12.41 21.96
CA SER A 283 8.68 12.86 22.63
C SER A 283 8.67 14.37 22.85
N ASP A 284 9.76 14.94 23.38
CA ASP A 284 9.87 16.39 23.61
C ASP A 284 9.82 17.20 22.33
N THR A 285 10.39 16.68 21.24
CA THR A 285 10.36 17.36 19.94
C THR A 285 8.95 17.34 19.36
N LEU A 286 8.22 16.22 19.48
CA LEU A 286 6.82 16.12 19.09
C LEU A 286 5.91 17.06 19.87
N LEU A 287 6.10 17.20 21.18
CA LEU A 287 5.34 18.17 22.00
C LEU A 287 5.58 19.61 21.55
N LYS A 288 6.85 19.99 21.38
CA LYS A 288 7.22 21.34 20.91
C LYS A 288 6.65 21.61 19.52
N PHE A 289 6.67 20.60 18.66
CA PHE A 289 6.08 20.66 17.34
C PHE A 289 4.56 20.86 17.40
N ALA A 290 3.84 20.08 18.20
CA ALA A 290 2.39 20.25 18.37
C ALA A 290 2.03 21.67 18.86
N ASP A 291 2.75 22.17 19.88
CA ASP A 291 2.56 23.53 20.41
C ASP A 291 2.83 24.62 19.36
N ALA A 292 3.89 24.46 18.57
CA ALA A 292 4.24 25.42 17.51
C ALA A 292 3.23 25.35 16.36
N LEU A 293 2.80 24.15 15.96
CA LEU A 293 1.78 23.93 14.94
C LEU A 293 0.45 24.56 15.35
N GLU A 294 0.07 24.47 16.63
CA GLU A 294 -1.14 25.10 17.18
C GLU A 294 -1.06 26.62 17.09
N LYS A 295 0.05 27.20 17.56
CA LYS A 295 0.24 28.66 17.60
C LYS A 295 0.40 29.28 16.21
N GLU A 296 1.24 28.68 15.38
CA GLU A 296 1.74 29.30 14.15
C GLU A 296 1.14 28.69 12.87
N GLY A 297 0.61 27.47 12.94
CA GLY A 297 0.28 26.70 11.74
C GLY A 297 1.55 26.32 10.97
N ILE A 298 1.48 26.28 9.64
CA ILE A 298 2.65 25.94 8.81
C ILE A 298 3.56 27.17 8.71
N SER A 299 4.69 27.10 9.39
CA SER A 299 5.80 28.07 9.35
C SER A 299 7.13 27.38 9.04
N ASP A 300 8.17 28.16 8.70
CA ASP A 300 9.53 27.63 8.53
C ASP A 300 10.03 26.93 9.82
N GLY A 301 9.67 27.47 10.99
CA GLY A 301 9.99 26.87 12.29
C GLY A 301 9.32 25.51 12.49
N THR A 302 8.02 25.39 12.18
CA THR A 302 7.33 24.08 12.26
C THR A 302 7.86 23.07 11.25
N ARG A 303 8.30 23.50 10.05
CA ARG A 303 8.94 22.62 9.07
C ARG A 303 10.29 22.12 9.56
N GLU A 304 11.08 22.99 10.17
CA GLU A 304 12.37 22.61 10.77
C GLU A 304 12.18 21.60 11.91
N GLN A 305 11.20 21.83 12.79
CA GLN A 305 10.86 20.88 13.85
C GLN A 305 10.37 19.53 13.31
N TRP A 306 9.53 19.53 12.28
CA TRP A 306 9.09 18.30 11.61
C TRP A 306 10.27 17.52 11.01
N ASN A 307 11.18 18.21 10.32
CA ASN A 307 12.39 17.58 9.78
C ASN A 307 13.28 17.00 10.88
N ALA A 308 13.40 17.67 12.02
CA ALA A 308 14.14 17.17 13.17
C ALA A 308 13.50 15.89 13.76
N ILE A 309 12.16 15.79 13.77
CA ILE A 309 11.44 14.57 14.18
C ILE A 309 11.78 13.42 13.22
N VAL A 310 11.70 13.66 11.91
CA VAL A 310 12.05 12.66 10.89
C VAL A 310 13.51 12.21 11.02
N GLU A 311 14.43 13.13 11.29
CA GLU A 311 15.83 12.81 11.53
C GLU A 311 16.02 11.94 12.77
N LEU A 312 15.34 12.24 13.89
CA LEU A 312 15.38 11.43 15.11
C LEU A 312 14.84 10.01 14.88
N ILE A 313 13.75 9.87 14.12
CA ILE A 313 13.21 8.55 13.74
C ILE A 313 14.27 7.77 12.94
N ASN A 314 14.89 8.38 11.95
CA ASN A 314 15.93 7.74 11.13
C ASN A 314 17.16 7.35 11.96
N GLN A 315 17.59 8.20 12.89
CA GLN A 315 18.69 7.91 13.81
C GLN A 315 18.37 6.74 14.73
N ALA A 316 17.18 6.74 15.35
CA ALA A 316 16.73 5.65 16.21
C ALA A 316 16.60 4.35 15.42
N HIS A 317 16.07 4.43 14.20
CA HIS A 317 15.90 3.31 13.32
C HIS A 317 17.26 2.65 12.99
N LEU A 318 18.20 3.41 12.40
CA LEU A 318 19.54 2.91 12.05
C LEU A 318 20.30 2.29 13.24
N ARG A 319 19.97 2.72 14.46
CA ARG A 319 20.69 2.33 15.67
C ARG A 319 20.10 1.11 16.37
N PHE A 320 18.77 0.97 16.37
CA PHE A 320 18.07 0.00 17.24
C PHE A 320 17.27 -1.07 16.51
N SER A 321 17.19 -1.05 15.18
CA SER A 321 16.60 -2.14 14.41
C SER A 321 17.68 -3.10 13.87
N GLU A 322 17.54 -4.40 14.13
CA GLU A 322 18.41 -5.44 13.52
C GLU A 322 18.19 -5.54 11.98
N GLU A 323 17.03 -5.10 11.50
CA GLU A 323 16.63 -5.05 10.10
C GLU A 323 16.12 -3.64 9.78
N GLU A 324 16.36 -3.13 8.58
CA GLU A 324 15.74 -1.89 8.11
C GLU A 324 14.20 -2.07 8.25
N ILE A 325 13.57 -1.28 9.12
CA ILE A 325 12.14 -1.06 9.23
C ILE A 325 11.88 -0.23 7.98
N ASP A 326 11.77 -0.94 6.88
CA ASP A 326 11.24 -0.38 5.67
C ASP A 326 9.78 -0.02 5.99
N LEU A 327 9.55 1.28 6.23
CA LEU A 327 8.21 1.85 6.44
C LEU A 327 7.31 1.59 5.23
N ASP A 328 7.87 1.25 4.06
CA ASP A 328 7.12 0.77 2.89
C ASP A 328 6.69 -0.70 3.03
N THR A 329 7.15 -1.44 4.05
CA THR A 329 6.72 -2.82 4.36
C THR A 329 5.50 -2.87 5.27
N TYR A 330 5.38 -1.90 6.19
CA TYR A 330 4.26 -1.74 7.12
C TYR A 330 3.06 -1.07 6.45
#